data_AF-A0A9P0A4Z4-F1
#
_entry.id   AF-A0A9P0A4Z4-F1
#
_cell.length_a   1.000
_cell.length_b   1.000
_cell.length_c   1.000
_cell.angle_alpha   90.00
_cell.angle_beta   90.00
_cell.angle_gamma   90.00
#
_symmetry.space_group_name_H-M   'P 1'
#
loop_
_entity.id
_entity.type
_entity.pdbx_description
1 polymer ?
#
loop_
_entity_poly.entity_id
_entity_poly.type
_entity_poly.pdbx_seq_one_letter_code
_entity_poly.pdbx_strand_id
1 'polypeptide(L)'
;MFLPRERCTFIPAILLISSLAISPVFLQSVTLFKNKNFGGPKCDIQVQGCKPVCPELKSQASSLQMTANCANFYRREGCTAYMGTWSSNMGEIKNLKHKESQDSIMSVGDCSKPIPENTVTFYQHKHYHGKSCTLQVNEGCQPMCPELDNLASSAEGNAACIETYDDPNCHRYVGDLIDFKIGGYRDFEEWPKVPYGFYQDKISSVKLCSMNRTATFYESTYQEGKFCTIPLNKGCQPMCPELKKEFHSMNATNSCVRTWSEPNCKGEKNEYLPPVNRHYHYAASVEDCVDTDRDRTPTRLDLRRPDIWN
;
A
#
# COMPACT_ATOMS: atom_id res chain seq x y z
N MET A 1 -80.86 33.36 44.54
CA MET A 1 -80.10 32.23 43.97
C MET A 1 -78.77 32.79 43.52
N PHE A 2 -77.72 32.62 44.33
CA PHE A 2 -76.40 33.21 44.11
C PHE A 2 -75.46 32.17 43.49
N LEU A 3 -74.85 32.53 42.36
CA LEU A 3 -73.80 31.76 41.67
C LEU A 3 -72.46 31.92 42.40
N PRO A 4 -71.68 30.84 42.63
CA PRO A 4 -70.27 30.96 42.92
C PRO A 4 -69.42 30.81 41.66
N ARG A 5 -68.23 31.38 41.78
CA ARG A 5 -67.28 31.88 40.80
C ARG A 5 -65.97 31.08 40.93
N GLU A 6 -65.18 31.06 39.85
CA GLU A 6 -63.73 30.79 39.81
C GLU A 6 -63.28 29.32 40.04
N ARG A 7 -62.30 28.72 39.32
CA ARG A 7 -61.09 29.24 38.65
C ARG A 7 -60.73 28.40 37.42
N CYS A 8 -60.41 29.05 36.30
CA CYS A 8 -59.63 28.45 35.21
C CYS A 8 -58.16 28.83 35.39
N THR A 9 -57.30 27.84 35.61
CA THR A 9 -55.86 28.01 35.68
C THR A 9 -55.31 28.03 34.24
N PHE A 10 -54.92 29.21 33.74
CA PHE A 10 -54.14 29.34 32.52
C PHE A 10 -52.69 28.92 32.81
N ILE A 11 -52.26 27.78 32.29
CA ILE A 11 -50.84 27.44 32.17
C ILE A 11 -50.36 28.04 30.85
N PRO A 12 -49.43 29.02 30.83
CA PRO A 12 -48.90 29.53 29.60
C PRO A 12 -47.94 28.48 29.01
N ALA A 13 -48.30 27.95 27.84
CA ALA A 13 -47.42 27.17 27.00
C ALA A 13 -46.31 28.08 26.43
N ILE A 14 -45.33 28.42 27.27
CA ILE A 14 -44.02 28.83 26.79
C ILE A 14 -43.32 27.55 26.34
N LEU A 15 -43.69 27.10 25.14
CA LEU A 15 -42.95 26.08 24.42
C LEU A 15 -41.57 26.66 24.13
N LEU A 16 -40.56 26.02 24.72
CA LEU A 16 -39.14 26.22 24.47
C LEU A 16 -38.85 26.22 22.96
N ILE A 17 -38.87 27.41 22.36
CA ILE A 17 -38.08 27.69 21.16
C ILE A 17 -36.69 28.03 21.68
N SER A 18 -35.95 27.00 22.08
CA SER A 18 -34.57 27.16 22.52
C SER A 18 -33.75 26.06 21.89
N SER A 19 -32.83 26.47 21.03
CA SER A 19 -31.65 25.72 20.60
C SER A 19 -31.85 24.48 19.73
N LEU A 20 -32.50 24.63 18.58
CA LEU A 20 -31.95 24.03 17.35
C LEU A 20 -30.82 24.95 16.86
N ALA A 21 -29.75 25.00 17.64
CA ALA A 21 -28.47 25.43 17.11
C ALA A 21 -28.09 24.33 16.12
N ILE A 22 -28.42 24.55 14.84
CA ILE A 22 -27.87 23.79 13.72
C ILE A 22 -26.37 24.04 13.84
N SER A 23 -25.67 23.14 14.52
CA SER A 23 -24.22 23.11 14.50
C SER A 23 -23.86 23.13 13.02
N PRO A 24 -23.03 24.06 12.53
CA PRO A 24 -22.61 23.99 11.15
C PRO A 24 -22.00 22.61 10.96
N VAL A 25 -22.70 21.75 10.21
CA VAL A 25 -22.14 20.49 9.76
C VAL A 25 -21.03 20.92 8.84
N PHE A 26 -19.81 20.98 9.36
CA PHE A 26 -18.62 21.18 8.57
C PHE A 26 -18.53 19.97 7.65
N LEU A 27 -19.06 20.19 6.46
CA LEU A 27 -19.06 19.24 5.35
C LEU A 27 -17.60 19.01 4.97
N GLN A 28 -17.04 17.92 5.49
CA GLN A 28 -15.68 17.48 5.21
C GLN A 28 -15.57 17.19 3.71
N SER A 29 -14.75 17.97 3.02
CA SER A 29 -14.64 17.89 1.57
C SER A 29 -13.22 17.68 1.09
N VAL A 30 -13.10 17.10 -0.10
CA VAL A 30 -11.90 17.12 -0.94
C VAL A 30 -12.23 17.92 -2.19
N THR A 31 -11.39 18.89 -2.51
CA THR A 31 -11.48 19.66 -3.75
C THR A 31 -10.34 19.25 -4.67
N LEU A 32 -10.70 18.69 -5.82
CA LEU A 32 -9.76 18.36 -6.89
C LEU A 32 -9.77 19.47 -7.94
N PHE A 33 -8.61 19.78 -8.50
CA PHE A 33 -8.45 20.79 -9.54
C PHE A 33 -7.80 20.19 -10.77
N LYS A 34 -8.28 20.58 -11.96
CA LYS A 34 -7.72 20.14 -13.24
C LYS A 34 -6.29 20.62 -13.46
N ASN A 35 -5.96 21.84 -13.00
CA ASN A 35 -4.64 22.42 -13.16
C ASN A 35 -3.87 22.44 -11.84
N LYS A 36 -2.58 22.73 -11.93
CA LYS A 36 -1.70 22.96 -10.77
C LYS A 36 -2.09 24.25 -10.04
N ASN A 37 -1.57 24.40 -8.82
CA ASN A 37 -1.76 25.57 -7.97
C ASN A 37 -3.24 25.95 -7.80
N PHE A 38 -4.12 24.93 -7.73
CA PHE A 38 -5.55 25.09 -7.49
C PHE A 38 -6.29 25.87 -8.60
N GLY A 39 -5.78 25.80 -9.84
CA GLY A 39 -6.35 26.49 -10.99
C GLY A 39 -7.33 25.64 -11.81
N GLY A 40 -8.12 26.33 -12.65
CA GLY A 40 -9.00 25.72 -13.64
C GLY A 40 -10.29 25.12 -13.04
N PRO A 41 -10.99 24.26 -13.81
CA PRO A 41 -12.14 23.52 -13.31
C PRO A 41 -11.83 22.77 -12.03
N LYS A 42 -12.79 22.76 -11.10
CA LYS A 42 -12.68 22.06 -9.82
C LYS A 42 -13.86 21.13 -9.58
N CYS A 43 -13.63 20.13 -8.76
CA CYS A 43 -14.64 19.20 -8.28
C CYS A 43 -14.60 19.17 -6.76
N ASP A 44 -15.68 19.62 -6.11
CA ASP A 44 -15.86 19.56 -4.67
C ASP A 44 -16.59 18.26 -4.29
N ILE A 45 -15.93 17.37 -3.56
CA ILE A 45 -16.43 16.05 -3.19
C ILE A 45 -16.65 16.00 -1.68
N GLN A 46 -17.86 15.64 -1.27
CA GLN A 46 -18.17 15.43 0.15
C GLN A 46 -17.65 14.06 0.61
N VAL A 47 -16.75 14.04 1.59
CA VAL A 47 -16.08 12.83 2.09
C VAL A 47 -16.99 12.10 3.08
N GLN A 48 -18.10 11.58 2.57
CA GLN A 48 -19.02 10.72 3.31
C GLN A 48 -19.40 9.52 2.45
N GLY A 49 -19.06 8.32 2.91
CA GLY A 49 -19.14 7.09 2.13
C GLY A 49 -18.12 7.09 1.00
N CYS A 50 -18.43 6.31 -0.04
CA CYS A 50 -17.69 6.34 -1.30
C CYS A 50 -18.38 7.29 -2.27
N LYS A 51 -17.63 8.24 -2.84
CA LYS A 51 -18.14 9.20 -3.82
C LYS A 51 -17.31 9.21 -5.09
N PRO A 52 -17.94 9.25 -6.27
CA PRO A 52 -17.22 9.40 -7.52
C PRO A 52 -16.66 10.82 -7.66
N VAL A 53 -15.57 10.95 -8.40
CA VAL A 53 -15.09 12.25 -8.90
C VAL A 53 -16.06 12.77 -9.98
N CYS A 54 -16.23 14.09 -10.06
CA CYS A 54 -17.05 14.75 -11.07
C CYS A 54 -16.64 14.29 -12.49
N PRO A 55 -17.59 14.00 -13.40
CA PRO A 55 -17.29 13.45 -14.73
C PRO A 55 -16.19 14.18 -15.50
N GLU A 56 -16.18 15.52 -15.45
CA GLU A 56 -15.22 16.40 -16.12
C GLU A 56 -13.80 16.38 -15.55
N LEU A 57 -13.64 15.80 -14.35
CA LEU A 57 -12.37 15.74 -13.63
C LEU A 57 -11.90 14.30 -13.33
N LYS A 58 -12.66 13.28 -13.75
CA LYS A 58 -12.28 11.87 -13.60
C LYS A 58 -10.93 11.65 -14.24
N SER A 59 -9.95 11.17 -13.46
CA SER A 59 -8.61 10.91 -13.97
C SER A 59 -7.96 12.15 -14.62
N GLN A 60 -8.24 13.37 -14.11
CA GLN A 60 -7.65 14.62 -14.62
C GLN A 60 -7.14 15.56 -13.52
N ALA A 61 -7.12 15.10 -12.27
CA ALA A 61 -6.71 15.94 -11.14
C ALA A 61 -5.20 16.21 -11.17
N SER A 62 -4.83 17.50 -11.11
CA SER A 62 -3.44 17.98 -11.05
C SER A 62 -3.08 18.71 -9.75
N SER A 63 -4.07 19.12 -8.95
CA SER A 63 -3.85 19.62 -7.59
C SER A 63 -5.05 19.31 -6.68
N LEU A 64 -4.83 19.33 -5.37
CA LEU A 64 -5.79 18.89 -4.36
C LEU A 64 -5.75 19.78 -3.12
N GLN A 65 -6.93 20.17 -2.63
CA GLN A 65 -7.16 20.74 -1.31
C GLN A 65 -8.14 19.85 -0.55
N MET A 66 -8.11 19.89 0.79
CA MET A 66 -9.14 19.26 1.59
C MET A 66 -9.47 20.09 2.83
N THR A 67 -10.74 20.04 3.21
CA THR A 67 -11.23 20.44 4.53
C THR A 67 -11.53 19.23 5.42
N ALA A 68 -11.60 18.04 4.81
CA ALA A 68 -11.72 16.77 5.52
C ALA A 68 -10.50 16.50 6.40
N ASN A 69 -10.71 15.85 7.55
CA ASN A 69 -9.60 15.42 8.39
C ASN A 69 -8.82 14.28 7.75
N CYS A 70 -9.51 13.45 6.96
CA CYS A 70 -8.97 12.28 6.32
C CYS A 70 -9.82 11.88 5.10
N ALA A 71 -9.17 11.43 4.03
CA ALA A 71 -9.83 10.86 2.85
C ALA A 71 -9.00 9.70 2.25
N ASN A 72 -9.68 8.66 1.80
CA ASN A 72 -9.12 7.55 1.02
C ASN A 72 -9.30 7.82 -0.47
N PHE A 73 -8.30 7.53 -1.29
CA PHE A 73 -8.31 7.76 -2.73
C PHE A 73 -8.24 6.46 -3.50
N TYR A 74 -8.92 6.43 -4.65
CA TYR A 74 -9.14 5.20 -5.42
C TYR A 74 -9.00 5.45 -6.92
N ARG A 75 -8.37 4.48 -7.60
CA ARG A 75 -8.02 4.53 -9.03
C ARG A 75 -9.14 4.07 -9.96
N ARG A 76 -10.23 3.58 -9.36
CA ARG A 76 -11.45 3.11 -10.02
C ARG A 76 -12.68 3.66 -9.31
N GLU A 77 -13.82 3.55 -9.98
CA GLU A 77 -15.11 3.93 -9.40
C GLU A 77 -15.51 2.98 -8.28
N GLY A 78 -16.47 3.40 -7.44
CA GLY A 78 -16.97 2.57 -6.35
C GLY A 78 -15.95 2.26 -5.25
N CYS A 79 -14.87 3.06 -5.13
CA CYS A 79 -13.82 2.89 -4.14
C CYS A 79 -13.11 1.54 -4.22
N THR A 80 -12.80 1.15 -5.45
CA THR A 80 -11.97 0.00 -5.79
C THR A 80 -10.60 0.48 -6.27
N ALA A 81 -9.58 -0.38 -6.23
CA ALA A 81 -8.17 0.01 -6.47
C ALA A 81 -7.70 1.13 -5.52
N TYR A 82 -7.52 0.78 -4.25
CA TYR A 82 -7.08 1.72 -3.21
C TYR A 82 -5.67 2.24 -3.50
N MET A 83 -5.53 3.57 -3.49
CA MET A 83 -4.27 4.29 -3.79
C MET A 83 -3.58 4.82 -2.53
N GLY A 84 -4.30 4.96 -1.42
CA GLY A 84 -3.77 5.50 -0.16
C GLY A 84 -4.70 6.46 0.58
N THR A 85 -4.24 6.95 1.73
CA THR A 85 -4.97 7.87 2.61
C THR A 85 -4.25 9.21 2.76
N TRP A 86 -4.98 10.32 2.63
CA TRP A 86 -4.47 11.66 2.93
C TRP A 86 -5.20 12.26 4.12
N SER A 87 -4.45 12.87 5.02
CA SER A 87 -4.98 13.56 6.20
C SER A 87 -4.67 15.05 6.18
N SER A 88 -5.49 15.84 6.87
CA SER A 88 -5.41 17.31 6.87
C SER A 88 -4.04 17.85 7.32
N ASN A 89 -3.35 17.13 8.21
CA ASN A 89 -1.99 17.47 8.66
C ASN A 89 -0.90 17.30 7.58
N MET A 90 -1.20 16.70 6.43
CA MET A 90 -0.26 16.54 5.32
C MET A 90 -0.20 17.79 4.41
N GLY A 91 -1.08 18.75 4.63
CA GLY A 91 -1.19 19.99 3.87
C GLY A 91 -1.89 19.83 2.53
N GLU A 92 -1.90 20.89 1.74
CA GLU A 92 -2.46 20.89 0.39
C GLU A 92 -1.43 20.44 -0.64
N ILE A 93 -1.90 20.06 -1.83
CA ILE A 93 -1.04 19.55 -2.90
C ILE A 93 -1.21 20.41 -4.13
N LYS A 94 -0.29 21.36 -4.28
CA LYS A 94 -0.28 22.30 -5.41
C LYS A 94 0.05 21.65 -6.74
N ASN A 95 0.66 20.47 -6.74
CA ASN A 95 1.07 19.79 -7.97
C ASN A 95 1.15 18.27 -7.78
N LEU A 96 0.34 17.54 -8.55
CA LEU A 96 0.36 16.09 -8.65
C LEU A 96 1.34 15.58 -9.73
N LYS A 97 2.04 16.47 -10.46
CA LYS A 97 2.99 16.05 -11.51
C LYS A 97 4.06 15.10 -10.97
N HIS A 98 4.37 14.05 -11.74
CA HIS A 98 5.36 13.00 -11.40
C HIS A 98 4.96 12.13 -10.21
N LYS A 99 3.67 12.12 -9.86
CA LYS A 99 3.14 11.34 -8.74
C LYS A 99 2.12 10.36 -9.27
N GLU A 100 2.00 9.22 -8.59
CA GLU A 100 1.13 8.13 -9.05
C GLU A 100 -0.32 8.54 -9.22
N SER A 101 -0.78 9.51 -8.45
CA SER A 101 -2.15 10.01 -8.51
C SER A 101 -2.46 10.96 -9.63
N GLN A 102 -1.43 11.46 -10.34
CA GLN A 102 -1.66 12.36 -11.45
C GLN A 102 -2.63 11.66 -12.41
N ASP A 103 -3.73 12.34 -12.73
CA ASP A 103 -4.68 11.85 -13.72
C ASP A 103 -5.23 10.44 -13.42
N SER A 104 -5.29 10.06 -12.13
CA SER A 104 -5.63 8.69 -11.73
C SER A 104 -6.78 8.58 -10.73
N ILE A 105 -7.15 9.68 -10.06
CA ILE A 105 -8.19 9.66 -9.02
C ILE A 105 -9.58 9.56 -9.68
N MET A 106 -10.34 8.52 -9.32
CA MET A 106 -11.69 8.28 -9.85
C MET A 106 -12.78 8.26 -8.77
N SER A 107 -12.44 7.90 -7.53
CA SER A 107 -13.35 8.02 -6.40
C SER A 107 -12.62 8.35 -5.10
N VAL A 108 -13.37 8.90 -4.14
CA VAL A 108 -12.89 9.31 -2.82
C VAL A 108 -13.79 8.68 -1.76
N GLY A 109 -13.18 8.05 -0.77
CA GLY A 109 -13.85 7.45 0.38
C GLY A 109 -13.55 8.21 1.66
N ASP A 110 -14.46 8.14 2.62
CA ASP A 110 -14.14 8.52 4.00
C ASP A 110 -13.23 7.49 4.69
N CYS A 111 -12.49 7.94 5.71
CA CYS A 111 -11.59 7.08 6.48
C CYS A 111 -12.27 6.32 7.63
N SER A 112 -13.57 6.51 7.86
CA SER A 112 -14.31 5.73 8.85
C SER A 112 -14.58 4.30 8.35
N LYS A 113 -14.54 4.09 7.04
CA LYS A 113 -14.60 2.77 6.44
C LYS A 113 -13.22 2.09 6.50
N PRO A 114 -13.15 0.83 6.94
CA PRO A 114 -11.91 0.07 6.91
C PRO A 114 -11.44 -0.07 5.47
N ILE A 115 -10.15 0.16 5.25
CA ILE A 115 -9.48 -0.19 4.00
C ILE A 115 -9.33 -1.72 4.03
N PRO A 116 -9.79 -2.45 3.01
CA PRO A 116 -9.58 -3.89 2.94
C PRO A 116 -8.10 -4.23 3.11
N GLU A 117 -7.77 -4.95 4.20
CA GLU A 117 -6.42 -5.43 4.45
C GLU A 117 -6.01 -6.42 3.36
N ASN A 118 -4.72 -6.59 3.08
CA ASN A 118 -4.23 -7.65 2.19
C ASN A 118 -4.85 -7.67 0.77
N THR A 119 -5.33 -6.51 0.30
CA THR A 119 -5.83 -6.39 -1.07
C THR A 119 -4.74 -6.00 -2.04
N VAL A 120 -4.75 -6.58 -3.24
CA VAL A 120 -3.88 -6.19 -4.34
C VAL A 120 -4.70 -6.12 -5.62
N THR A 121 -4.56 -5.04 -6.37
CA THR A 121 -5.14 -4.84 -7.69
C THR A 121 -4.04 -5.00 -8.73
N PHE A 122 -4.21 -5.98 -9.62
CA PHE A 122 -3.34 -6.19 -10.77
C PHE A 122 -3.92 -5.52 -12.00
N TYR A 123 -3.05 -5.13 -12.93
CA TYR A 123 -3.40 -4.43 -14.15
C TYR A 123 -2.71 -5.07 -15.35
N GLN A 124 -3.44 -5.18 -16.47
CA GLN A 124 -2.97 -5.76 -17.71
C GLN A 124 -1.81 -4.99 -18.35
N HIS A 125 -1.72 -3.68 -18.12
CA HIS A 125 -0.68 -2.84 -18.68
C HIS A 125 0.09 -2.12 -17.58
N LYS A 126 1.27 -1.64 -17.94
CA LYS A 126 2.11 -0.78 -17.11
C LYS A 126 1.33 0.48 -16.71
N HIS A 127 1.78 1.12 -15.65
CA HIS A 127 1.23 2.35 -15.09
C HIS A 127 -0.27 2.26 -14.75
N TYR A 128 -0.72 1.09 -14.29
CA TYR A 128 -2.07 0.87 -13.78
C TYR A 128 -3.19 0.99 -14.85
N HIS A 129 -2.86 0.67 -16.09
CA HIS A 129 -3.78 0.74 -17.24
C HIS A 129 -4.32 -0.63 -17.68
N GLY A 130 -5.32 -0.60 -18.56
CA GLY A 130 -5.95 -1.81 -19.11
C GLY A 130 -6.97 -2.44 -18.15
N LYS A 131 -7.27 -3.73 -18.39
CA LYS A 131 -8.11 -4.52 -17.48
C LYS A 131 -7.45 -4.60 -16.11
N SER A 132 -8.25 -4.66 -15.06
CA SER A 132 -7.77 -4.74 -13.69
C SER A 132 -8.60 -5.71 -12.88
N CYS A 133 -7.97 -6.41 -11.95
CA CYS A 133 -8.66 -7.25 -10.99
C CYS A 133 -8.09 -7.07 -9.58
N THR A 134 -8.98 -6.90 -8.60
CA THR A 134 -8.62 -6.79 -7.19
C THR A 134 -8.81 -8.13 -6.49
N LEU A 135 -7.75 -8.63 -5.88
CA LEU A 135 -7.73 -9.84 -5.07
C LEU A 135 -7.65 -9.46 -3.58
N GLN A 136 -8.42 -10.17 -2.76
CA GLN A 136 -8.22 -10.24 -1.32
C GLN A 136 -7.27 -11.41 -1.06
N VAL A 137 -5.99 -11.11 -0.83
CA VAL A 137 -4.95 -12.13 -0.71
C VAL A 137 -4.97 -12.72 0.70
N ASN A 138 -4.96 -14.04 0.78
CA ASN A 138 -4.98 -14.80 2.02
C ASN A 138 -3.70 -15.62 2.16
N GLU A 139 -3.54 -16.34 3.29
CA GLU A 139 -2.42 -17.26 3.48
C GLU A 139 -2.43 -18.45 2.50
N GLY A 140 -3.64 -18.83 2.02
CA GLY A 140 -3.82 -19.86 1.00
C GLY A 140 -3.51 -19.36 -0.41
N CYS A 141 -3.22 -20.30 -1.31
CA CYS A 141 -3.03 -19.99 -2.73
C CYS A 141 -4.31 -19.42 -3.34
N GLN A 142 -4.19 -18.27 -3.97
CA GLN A 142 -5.28 -17.58 -4.65
C GLN A 142 -4.93 -17.47 -6.15
N PRO A 143 -5.69 -18.11 -7.05
CA PRO A 143 -5.46 -17.95 -8.48
C PRO A 143 -5.75 -16.52 -8.93
N MET A 144 -5.03 -16.08 -9.96
CA MET A 144 -5.27 -14.82 -10.64
C MET A 144 -6.64 -14.82 -11.30
N CYS A 145 -7.22 -13.64 -11.49
CA CYS A 145 -8.45 -13.50 -12.25
C CYS A 145 -8.22 -13.96 -13.69
N PRO A 146 -9.13 -14.74 -14.29
CA PRO A 146 -8.89 -15.36 -15.60
C PRO A 146 -8.49 -14.38 -16.71
N GLU A 147 -8.98 -13.14 -16.65
CA GLU A 147 -8.68 -12.09 -17.61
C GLU A 147 -7.29 -11.45 -17.46
N LEU A 148 -6.56 -11.76 -16.37
CA LEU A 148 -5.22 -11.28 -16.06
C LEU A 148 -4.20 -12.41 -15.82
N ASP A 149 -4.60 -13.67 -15.94
CA ASP A 149 -3.70 -14.82 -15.80
C ASP A 149 -2.50 -14.68 -16.74
N ASN A 150 -1.29 -14.58 -16.18
CA ASN A 150 -0.05 -14.35 -16.93
C ASN A 150 -0.09 -13.11 -17.86
N LEU A 151 -0.83 -12.07 -17.49
CA LEU A 151 -0.94 -10.81 -18.26
C LEU A 151 -0.73 -9.55 -17.42
N ALA A 152 -0.50 -9.69 -16.12
CA ALA A 152 -0.30 -8.54 -15.25
C ALA A 152 1.07 -7.88 -15.51
N SER A 153 1.05 -6.55 -15.61
CA SER A 153 2.24 -5.71 -15.87
C SER A 153 2.49 -4.65 -14.78
N SER A 154 1.49 -4.39 -13.95
CA SER A 154 1.58 -3.47 -12.82
C SER A 154 0.59 -3.87 -11.72
N ALA A 155 0.84 -3.47 -10.49
CA ALA A 155 -0.01 -3.79 -9.36
C ALA A 155 0.04 -2.72 -8.26
N GLU A 156 -1.04 -2.53 -7.52
CA GLU A 156 -1.07 -1.68 -6.32
C GLU A 156 -1.98 -2.28 -5.24
N GLY A 157 -1.87 -1.86 -3.98
CA GLY A 157 -2.71 -2.45 -2.95
C GLY A 157 -2.41 -2.02 -1.52
N ASN A 158 -2.93 -2.81 -0.58
CA ASN A 158 -2.77 -2.63 0.85
C ASN A 158 -2.16 -3.87 1.54
N ALA A 159 -1.70 -4.86 0.76
CA ALA A 159 -0.95 -6.00 1.29
C ALA A 159 0.47 -5.58 1.70
N ALA A 160 0.97 -6.05 2.83
CA ALA A 160 2.37 -5.81 3.19
C ALA A 160 3.33 -6.52 2.22
N CYS A 161 2.99 -7.76 1.85
CA CYS A 161 3.80 -8.62 1.01
C CYS A 161 2.96 -9.75 0.43
N ILE A 162 3.17 -10.08 -0.84
CA ILE A 162 2.63 -11.28 -1.48
C ILE A 162 3.74 -12.05 -2.22
N GLU A 163 3.64 -13.36 -2.18
CA GLU A 163 4.42 -14.26 -3.04
C GLU A 163 3.64 -14.48 -4.35
N THR A 164 4.35 -14.48 -5.47
CA THR A 164 3.79 -14.62 -6.81
C THR A 164 4.31 -15.89 -7.48
N TYR A 165 3.48 -16.49 -8.33
CA TYR A 165 3.72 -17.78 -8.96
C TYR A 165 3.26 -17.78 -10.42
N ASP A 166 3.94 -18.56 -11.27
CA ASP A 166 3.61 -18.69 -12.70
C ASP A 166 2.64 -19.83 -13.04
N ASP A 167 2.15 -20.53 -12.01
CA ASP A 167 1.10 -21.52 -12.11
C ASP A 167 -0.08 -21.17 -11.18
N PRO A 168 -1.30 -21.63 -11.48
CA PRO A 168 -2.50 -21.24 -10.74
C PRO A 168 -2.59 -21.84 -9.31
N ASN A 169 -1.69 -22.75 -8.95
CA ASN A 169 -1.73 -23.51 -7.69
C ASN A 169 -0.53 -23.23 -6.76
N CYS A 170 0.25 -22.19 -7.03
CA CYS A 170 1.35 -21.72 -6.18
C CYS A 170 2.50 -22.73 -5.98
N HIS A 171 2.90 -23.43 -7.03
CA HIS A 171 4.03 -24.37 -7.01
C HIS A 171 5.32 -23.81 -7.61
N ARG A 172 5.21 -22.95 -8.62
CA ARG A 172 6.32 -22.38 -9.38
C ARG A 172 6.50 -20.91 -9.02
N TYR A 173 7.27 -20.70 -7.96
CA TYR A 173 7.55 -19.39 -7.40
C TYR A 173 8.26 -18.47 -8.40
N VAL A 174 7.78 -17.24 -8.51
CA VAL A 174 8.34 -16.17 -9.37
C VAL A 174 9.11 -15.16 -8.54
N GLY A 175 8.55 -14.71 -7.41
CA GLY A 175 9.15 -13.69 -6.56
C GLY A 175 8.14 -13.08 -5.59
N ASP A 176 8.59 -12.13 -4.76
CA ASP A 176 7.73 -11.39 -3.84
C ASP A 176 7.47 -9.97 -4.33
N LEU A 177 6.21 -9.54 -4.28
CA LEU A 177 5.84 -8.14 -4.35
C LEU A 177 5.61 -7.62 -2.93
N ILE A 178 6.42 -6.64 -2.52
CA ILE A 178 6.54 -6.13 -1.16
C ILE A 178 6.14 -4.65 -1.11
N ASP A 179 5.89 -4.13 0.09
CA ASP A 179 5.72 -2.69 0.34
C ASP A 179 4.54 -2.02 -0.39
N PHE A 180 3.44 -2.73 -0.71
CA PHE A 180 2.26 -2.07 -1.32
C PHE A 180 1.67 -0.95 -0.46
N LYS A 181 1.86 -1.03 0.87
CA LYS A 181 1.48 0.03 1.82
C LYS A 181 2.26 1.34 1.62
N ILE A 182 3.37 1.31 0.90
CA ILE A 182 4.17 2.49 0.56
C ILE A 182 3.87 2.95 -0.87
N GLY A 183 3.57 2.04 -1.79
CA GLY A 183 3.17 2.38 -3.15
C GLY A 183 3.01 1.16 -4.05
N GLY A 184 2.52 1.36 -5.28
CA GLY A 184 2.37 0.28 -6.25
C GLY A 184 3.63 0.01 -7.09
N TYR A 185 3.59 -1.10 -7.81
CA TYR A 185 4.51 -1.48 -8.87
C TYR A 185 3.97 -0.97 -10.21
N ARG A 186 4.52 0.14 -10.72
CA ARG A 186 4.09 0.74 -12.00
C ARG A 186 4.50 -0.10 -13.22
N ASP A 187 5.63 -0.78 -13.12
CA ASP A 187 6.17 -1.58 -14.21
C ASP A 187 6.93 -2.75 -13.61
N PHE A 188 6.50 -3.96 -13.95
CA PHE A 188 7.17 -5.18 -13.55
C PHE A 188 8.50 -5.41 -14.28
N GLU A 189 8.78 -4.68 -15.37
CA GLU A 189 10.08 -4.71 -16.06
C GLU A 189 11.15 -3.82 -15.39
N GLU A 190 10.77 -2.78 -14.66
CA GLU A 190 11.76 -1.84 -14.10
C GLU A 190 12.36 -2.31 -12.76
N TRP A 191 11.75 -3.30 -12.10
CA TRP A 191 12.07 -3.65 -10.73
C TRP A 191 12.17 -5.15 -10.46
N PRO A 192 13.27 -5.65 -9.86
CA PRO A 192 14.62 -5.11 -9.80
C PRO A 192 15.46 -5.54 -11.02
N LYS A 193 16.47 -4.73 -11.40
CA LYS A 193 17.47 -5.03 -12.46
C LYS A 193 18.39 -6.20 -12.08
N VAL A 194 17.84 -7.39 -11.89
CA VAL A 194 18.57 -8.64 -11.64
C VAL A 194 18.20 -9.71 -12.66
N PRO A 195 19.07 -10.70 -12.89
CA PRO A 195 18.98 -11.61 -14.02
C PRO A 195 17.91 -12.70 -13.90
N TYR A 196 17.04 -12.65 -12.89
CA TYR A 196 15.99 -13.66 -12.67
C TYR A 196 14.59 -13.02 -12.68
N GLY A 197 14.04 -12.91 -13.90
CA GLY A 197 12.62 -13.11 -14.15
C GLY A 197 11.66 -11.99 -13.76
N PHE A 198 11.59 -10.96 -14.62
CA PHE A 198 10.51 -9.96 -14.65
C PHE A 198 9.13 -10.58 -14.42
N TYR A 199 8.38 -10.07 -13.43
CA TYR A 199 7.00 -10.48 -13.10
C TYR A 199 6.02 -10.27 -14.26
N GLN A 200 6.43 -9.44 -15.22
CA GLN A 200 5.72 -9.10 -16.44
C GLN A 200 5.18 -10.35 -17.13
N ASP A 201 3.85 -10.43 -17.21
CA ASP A 201 3.13 -11.50 -17.92
C ASP A 201 3.42 -12.92 -17.39
N LYS A 202 3.72 -13.05 -16.09
CA LYS A 202 4.03 -14.34 -15.45
C LYS A 202 3.23 -14.66 -14.21
N ILE A 203 2.41 -13.76 -13.69
CA ILE A 203 1.69 -14.01 -12.44
C ILE A 203 0.39 -14.74 -12.76
N SER A 204 0.27 -15.97 -12.29
CA SER A 204 -0.90 -16.84 -12.40
C SER A 204 -1.58 -17.11 -11.06
N SER A 205 -0.85 -17.01 -9.95
CA SER A 205 -1.43 -17.05 -8.61
C SER A 205 -0.58 -16.29 -7.59
N VAL A 206 -1.20 -15.99 -6.45
CA VAL A 206 -0.60 -15.23 -5.35
C VAL A 206 -0.96 -15.85 -4.01
N LYS A 207 -0.11 -15.65 -3.00
CA LYS A 207 -0.44 -15.90 -1.60
C LYS A 207 0.22 -14.85 -0.71
N LEU A 208 -0.27 -14.66 0.51
CA LEU A 208 0.42 -13.81 1.47
C LEU A 208 1.81 -14.39 1.76
N CYS A 209 2.78 -13.49 1.89
CA CYS A 209 4.13 -13.90 2.26
C CYS A 209 4.15 -14.65 3.58
N SER A 210 4.84 -15.79 3.61
CA SER A 210 4.99 -16.54 4.83
C SER A 210 5.66 -15.70 5.92
N MET A 211 5.16 -15.78 7.16
CA MET A 211 5.86 -15.25 8.33
C MET A 211 7.01 -16.16 8.79
N ASN A 212 7.27 -17.29 8.13
CA ASN A 212 8.36 -18.21 8.46
C ASN A 212 9.48 -18.13 7.42
N ARG A 213 9.95 -16.91 7.17
CA ARG A 213 11.04 -16.67 6.22
C ARG A 213 12.39 -17.01 6.83
N THR A 214 13.25 -17.61 6.02
CA THR A 214 14.60 -17.97 6.44
C THR A 214 15.59 -17.65 5.33
N ALA A 215 16.80 -17.25 5.72
CA ALA A 215 17.95 -17.17 4.84
C ALA A 215 19.01 -18.15 5.32
N THR A 216 19.51 -18.97 4.40
CA THR A 216 20.63 -19.88 4.62
C THR A 216 21.88 -19.30 3.96
N PHE A 217 22.91 -19.10 4.76
CA PHE A 217 24.21 -18.57 4.34
C PHE A 217 25.21 -19.70 4.34
N TYR A 218 26.11 -19.71 3.35
CA TYR A 218 27.12 -20.75 3.18
C TYR A 218 28.52 -20.11 3.16
N GLU A 219 29.47 -20.77 3.82
CA GLU A 219 30.90 -20.39 3.87
C GLU A 219 31.54 -20.42 2.47
N SER A 220 31.02 -21.26 1.57
CA SER A 220 31.55 -21.48 0.22
C SER A 220 30.44 -21.46 -0.86
N THR A 221 30.58 -22.26 -1.90
CA THR A 221 29.57 -22.51 -2.93
C THR A 221 28.31 -23.15 -2.35
N TYR A 222 27.18 -22.95 -3.04
CA TYR A 222 25.85 -23.41 -2.63
C TYR A 222 25.88 -24.89 -2.18
N GLN A 223 25.39 -25.16 -0.96
CA GLN A 223 25.36 -26.49 -0.32
C GLN A 223 26.72 -27.12 0.02
N GLU A 224 27.81 -26.35 0.03
CA GLU A 224 29.15 -26.80 0.41
C GLU A 224 29.71 -26.00 1.60
N GLY A 225 30.43 -26.68 2.49
CA GLY A 225 31.06 -26.07 3.67
C GLY A 225 30.12 -25.87 4.86
N LYS A 226 30.52 -25.02 5.81
CA LYS A 226 29.64 -24.63 6.92
C LYS A 226 28.50 -23.78 6.40
N PHE A 227 27.33 -23.96 6.98
CA PHE A 227 26.17 -23.15 6.66
C PHE A 227 25.38 -22.88 7.92
N CYS A 228 24.56 -21.85 7.87
CA CYS A 228 23.58 -21.62 8.90
C CYS A 228 22.31 -21.02 8.32
N THR A 229 21.18 -21.33 8.95
CA THR A 229 19.87 -20.81 8.57
C THR A 229 19.38 -19.85 9.65
N ILE A 230 19.12 -18.61 9.25
CA ILE A 230 18.63 -17.54 10.12
C ILE A 230 17.15 -17.31 9.82
N PRO A 231 16.24 -17.38 10.82
CA PRO A 231 14.87 -16.95 10.65
C PRO A 231 14.79 -15.43 10.56
N LEU A 232 14.14 -14.89 9.53
CA LEU A 232 14.09 -13.45 9.26
C LEU A 232 12.82 -12.77 9.81
N ASN A 233 12.00 -13.49 10.57
CA ASN A 233 10.68 -13.05 11.01
C ASN A 233 10.64 -12.24 12.32
N LYS A 234 11.79 -11.86 12.87
CA LYS A 234 11.93 -11.17 14.17
C LYS A 234 12.71 -9.86 14.07
N GLY A 235 12.67 -9.20 12.92
CA GLY A 235 13.50 -8.02 12.63
C GLY A 235 14.98 -8.40 12.59
N CYS A 236 15.85 -7.45 12.90
CA CYS A 236 17.29 -7.64 12.84
C CYS A 236 17.80 -8.84 13.65
N GLN A 237 18.45 -9.78 12.97
CA GLN A 237 19.09 -10.96 13.56
C GLN A 237 20.61 -10.88 13.44
N PRO A 238 21.37 -11.36 14.43
CA PRO A 238 22.82 -11.48 14.31
C PRO A 238 23.19 -12.55 13.27
N MET A 239 24.31 -12.34 12.57
CA MET A 239 24.89 -13.39 11.73
C MET A 239 25.40 -14.55 12.60
N CYS A 240 25.36 -15.76 12.05
CA CYS A 240 25.77 -16.95 12.79
C CYS A 240 27.26 -16.90 13.16
N PRO A 241 27.61 -17.25 14.42
CA PRO A 241 29.01 -17.30 14.86
C PRO A 241 29.89 -18.24 14.03
N GLU A 242 29.30 -19.33 13.52
CA GLU A 242 29.98 -20.39 12.77
C GLU A 242 30.60 -19.90 11.46
N LEU A 243 29.99 -18.89 10.85
CA LEU A 243 30.43 -18.26 9.61
C LEU A 243 31.38 -17.07 9.84
N LYS A 244 31.64 -16.70 11.11
CA LYS A 244 32.52 -15.56 11.48
C LYS A 244 32.23 -14.26 10.72
N LYS A 245 30.95 -14.02 10.38
CA LYS A 245 30.44 -12.87 9.61
C LYS A 245 30.76 -12.91 8.11
N GLU A 246 31.22 -14.03 7.58
CA GLU A 246 31.64 -14.18 6.19
C GLU A 246 30.75 -15.21 5.48
N PHE A 247 30.33 -14.92 4.25
CA PHE A 247 29.59 -15.88 3.43
C PHE A 247 29.93 -15.72 1.95
N HIS A 248 29.88 -16.81 1.20
CA HIS A 248 30.16 -16.84 -0.24
C HIS A 248 28.91 -17.04 -1.10
N SER A 249 27.89 -17.67 -0.53
CA SER A 249 26.60 -17.83 -1.16
C SER A 249 25.48 -17.76 -0.13
N MET A 250 24.29 -17.40 -0.61
CA MET A 250 23.10 -17.28 0.20
C MET A 250 21.90 -17.76 -0.60
N ASN A 251 21.02 -18.50 0.07
CA ASN A 251 19.70 -18.82 -0.45
C ASN A 251 18.66 -18.47 0.58
N ALA A 252 17.51 -17.95 0.18
CA ALA A 252 16.47 -17.59 1.11
C ALA A 252 15.10 -17.95 0.55
N THR A 253 14.13 -18.10 1.45
CA THR A 253 12.73 -18.33 1.08
C THR A 253 12.00 -17.03 0.71
N ASN A 254 12.69 -15.89 0.79
CA ASN A 254 12.21 -14.56 0.47
C ASN A 254 13.00 -13.98 -0.69
N SER A 255 12.39 -13.03 -1.41
CA SER A 255 13.00 -12.41 -2.58
C SER A 255 14.15 -11.45 -2.25
N CYS A 256 14.28 -11.02 -0.98
CA CYS A 256 15.22 -9.97 -0.60
C CYS A 256 15.70 -10.08 0.86
N VAL A 257 17.01 -10.05 1.07
CA VAL A 257 17.67 -10.06 2.39
C VAL A 257 18.59 -8.84 2.51
N ARG A 258 18.43 -8.07 3.60
CA ARG A 258 19.38 -7.01 3.96
C ARG A 258 20.44 -7.55 4.89
N THR A 259 21.68 -7.13 4.65
CA THR A 259 22.81 -7.40 5.54
C THR A 259 23.47 -6.12 5.96
N TRP A 260 24.09 -6.15 7.12
CA TRP A 260 24.69 -5.00 7.76
C TRP A 260 26.10 -5.31 8.25
N SER A 261 27.03 -4.37 8.07
CA SER A 261 28.43 -4.56 8.47
C SER A 261 28.63 -4.60 10.00
N GLU A 262 27.67 -4.07 10.77
CA GLU A 262 27.69 -4.09 12.24
C GLU A 262 26.50 -4.86 12.84
N PRO A 263 26.60 -5.30 14.11
CA PRO A 263 25.48 -5.92 14.83
C PRO A 263 24.30 -4.95 15.01
N ASN A 264 23.09 -5.51 15.19
CA ASN A 264 21.85 -4.75 15.39
C ASN A 264 21.48 -3.84 14.20
N CYS A 265 21.82 -4.27 12.98
CA CYS A 265 21.46 -3.64 11.72
C CYS A 265 21.90 -2.19 11.62
N LYS A 266 23.21 -2.01 11.85
CA LYS A 266 23.92 -0.72 11.79
C LYS A 266 25.08 -0.78 10.80
N GLY A 267 25.60 0.39 10.47
CA GLY A 267 26.73 0.52 9.57
C GLY A 267 26.31 0.45 8.11
N GLU A 268 27.20 -0.11 7.28
CA GLU A 268 26.99 -0.25 5.84
C GLU A 268 25.93 -1.31 5.56
N LYS A 269 24.98 -0.96 4.71
CA LYS A 269 23.85 -1.82 4.31
C LYS A 269 24.09 -2.35 2.90
N ASN A 270 24.03 -3.67 2.75
CA ASN A 270 23.91 -4.33 1.46
C ASN A 270 22.55 -5.03 1.35
N GLU A 271 21.96 -5.01 0.16
CA GLU A 271 20.69 -5.67 -0.14
C GLU A 271 20.92 -6.73 -1.20
N TYR A 272 20.47 -7.94 -0.91
CA TYR A 272 20.69 -9.11 -1.75
C TYR A 272 19.37 -9.69 -2.20
N LEU A 273 19.34 -10.13 -3.45
CA LEU A 273 18.21 -10.84 -4.05
C LEU A 273 18.64 -12.30 -4.23
N PRO A 274 18.20 -13.22 -3.34
CA PRO A 274 18.60 -14.62 -3.40
C PRO A 274 18.10 -15.31 -4.69
N PRO A 275 18.80 -16.35 -5.18
CA PRO A 275 20.05 -16.88 -4.64
C PRO A 275 21.26 -16.01 -5.02
N VAL A 276 22.14 -15.77 -4.06
CA VAL A 276 23.43 -15.12 -4.29
C VAL A 276 24.48 -16.20 -4.47
N ASN A 277 25.15 -16.18 -5.62
CA ASN A 277 26.20 -17.13 -5.96
C ASN A 277 27.49 -16.39 -6.32
N ARG A 278 28.61 -16.83 -5.74
CA ARG A 278 29.99 -16.57 -6.19
C ARG A 278 30.57 -15.18 -5.90
N HIS A 279 30.37 -14.63 -4.70
CA HIS A 279 31.21 -13.54 -4.21
C HIS A 279 31.38 -13.63 -2.70
N TYR A 280 32.56 -13.26 -2.22
CA TYR A 280 32.80 -13.17 -0.79
C TYR A 280 32.11 -11.92 -0.24
N HIS A 281 31.29 -12.10 0.78
CA HIS A 281 30.51 -11.07 1.42
C HIS A 281 30.72 -11.08 2.93
N TYR A 282 30.50 -9.93 3.54
CA TYR A 282 30.63 -9.76 4.99
C TYR A 282 29.33 -9.18 5.56
N ALA A 283 28.86 -9.79 6.65
CA ALA A 283 27.64 -9.39 7.34
C ALA A 283 27.71 -9.75 8.83
N ALA A 284 27.54 -8.75 9.70
CA ALA A 284 27.45 -8.94 11.15
C ALA A 284 26.01 -9.15 11.64
N SER A 285 25.03 -8.62 10.91
CA SER A 285 23.62 -8.87 11.14
C SER A 285 22.81 -8.82 9.84
N VAL A 286 21.61 -9.40 9.87
CA VAL A 286 20.75 -9.61 8.71
C VAL A 286 19.29 -9.37 9.08
N GLU A 287 18.49 -8.94 8.11
CA GLU A 287 17.04 -8.80 8.27
C GLU A 287 16.33 -9.05 6.94
N ASP A 288 15.03 -9.32 7.01
CA ASP A 288 14.17 -9.30 5.83
C ASP A 288 14.10 -7.87 5.27
N CYS A 289 13.98 -7.74 3.94
CA CYS A 289 13.68 -6.45 3.34
C CYS A 289 12.25 -5.98 3.62
N VAL A 290 11.33 -6.92 3.95
CA VAL A 290 9.94 -6.61 4.24
C VAL A 290 9.82 -5.96 5.61
N ASP A 291 9.38 -4.69 5.63
CA ASP A 291 8.95 -4.04 6.86
C ASP A 291 7.64 -4.68 7.31
N THR A 292 7.71 -5.64 8.24
CA THR A 292 6.51 -6.26 8.82
C THR A 292 5.64 -5.20 9.51
N ASP A 293 4.31 -5.39 9.47
CA ASP A 293 3.24 -4.46 9.86
C ASP A 293 3.31 -3.78 11.24
N ARG A 294 4.32 -4.07 12.06
CA ARG A 294 4.49 -3.46 13.39
C ARG A 294 5.01 -2.02 13.36
N ASP A 295 5.50 -1.52 12.23
CA ASP A 295 6.23 -0.25 12.20
C ASP A 295 5.61 0.92 11.42
N ARG A 296 4.39 0.83 10.87
CA ARG A 296 3.89 1.93 10.02
C ARG A 296 2.46 2.38 10.29
N THR A 297 2.37 3.70 10.49
CA THR A 297 1.20 4.58 10.40
C THR A 297 0.31 4.24 9.19
N PRO A 298 -1.00 4.57 9.24
CA PRO A 298 -1.92 4.33 8.12
C PRO A 298 -1.31 4.82 6.81
N THR A 299 -1.46 3.99 5.76
CA THR A 299 -0.96 4.15 4.40
C THR A 299 -0.90 5.63 4.04
N ARG A 300 0.31 6.18 4.15
CA ARG A 300 0.58 7.54 3.72
C ARG A 300 0.35 7.48 2.22
N LEU A 301 -0.65 8.20 1.70
CA LEU A 301 -0.81 8.33 0.27
C LEU A 301 0.53 8.83 -0.27
N ASP A 302 1.29 7.95 -0.92
CA ASP A 302 2.51 8.35 -1.59
C ASP A 302 2.13 8.93 -2.95
N LEU A 303 1.34 10.02 -2.89
CA LEU A 303 1.41 11.07 -3.91
C LEU A 303 2.81 11.69 -3.93
N ARG A 304 3.85 11.09 -3.37
CA ARG A 304 5.18 11.65 -3.19
C ARG A 304 6.27 10.60 -3.37
N ARG A 305 6.05 9.49 -4.08
CA ARG A 305 7.20 8.86 -4.71
C ARG A 305 7.49 9.73 -5.93
N PRO A 306 8.48 10.65 -5.89
CA PRO A 306 9.06 11.11 -7.13
C PRO A 306 9.45 9.88 -7.93
N ASP A 307 9.52 10.01 -9.24
CA ASP A 307 10.32 9.10 -10.05
C ASP A 307 11.63 8.89 -9.26
N ILE A 308 11.90 7.67 -8.77
CA ILE A 308 13.13 7.37 -8.01
C ILE A 308 14.36 7.55 -8.94
N TRP A 309 14.13 7.92 -10.18
CA TRP A 309 15.05 7.88 -11.29
C TRP A 309 14.91 9.16 -12.10
N ASN A 310 15.55 10.24 -11.62
CA ASN A 310 16.32 11.11 -12.50
C ASN A 310 17.79 10.74 -12.33
#